data_AF-A0A412FFG1-F1
#
_entry.id   AF-A0A412FFG1-F1
#
_cell.length_a   1.000
_cell.length_b   1.000
_cell.length_c   1.000
_cell.angle_alpha   90.00
_cell.angle_beta   90.00
_cell.angle_gamma   90.00
#
_symmetry.space_group_name_H-M   'P 1'
#
loop_
_entity.id
_entity.type
_entity.pdbx_description
1 polymer ?
#
loop_
_entity_poly.entity_id
_entity_poly.type
_entity_poly.pdbx_seq_one_letter_code
_entity_poly.pdbx_strand_id
1 'polypeptide(L)' 'MIKAEFKRENKKIIDTYKDDTAYFDGSMSKPEIYEMLRYRMKFGEAETKVIIAALNLAGAKFRI' A
#
# COMPACT_ATOMS: atom_id res chain seq x y z
N MET A 1 -21.92 -4.40 -13.20
CA MET A 1 -22.18 -4.65 -11.76
C MET A 1 -20.93 -5.05 -10.97
N ILE A 2 -20.04 -5.91 -11.52
CA ILE A 2 -18.83 -6.43 -10.84
C ILE A 2 -17.88 -5.33 -10.30
N LYS A 3 -17.62 -4.26 -11.06
CA LYS A 3 -16.67 -3.21 -10.63
C LYS A 3 -17.07 -2.48 -9.33
N ALA A 4 -18.36 -2.23 -9.12
CA ALA A 4 -18.82 -1.48 -7.96
C ALA A 4 -18.76 -2.32 -6.68
N GLU A 5 -19.09 -3.60 -6.79
CA GLU A 5 -18.97 -4.56 -5.69
C GLU A 5 -17.51 -4.80 -5.31
N PHE A 6 -16.64 -5.03 -6.28
CA PHE A 6 -15.20 -5.18 -6.07
C PHE A 6 -14.57 -3.95 -5.39
N LYS A 7 -14.99 -2.73 -5.80
CA LYS A 7 -14.53 -1.49 -5.14
C LYS A 7 -14.99 -1.40 -3.69
N ARG A 8 -16.22 -1.81 -3.38
CA ARG A 8 -16.75 -1.82 -2.00
C ARG A 8 -16.01 -2.82 -1.12
N GLU A 9 -15.74 -4.01 -1.64
CA GLU A 9 -14.99 -5.05 -0.94
C GLU A 9 -13.55 -4.60 -0.62
N ASN A 10 -12.82 -4.09 -1.61
CA ASN A 10 -11.47 -3.56 -1.39
C ASN A 10 -11.45 -2.41 -0.38
N LYS A 11 -12.42 -1.50 -0.45
CA LYS A 11 -12.55 -0.42 0.53
C LYS A 11 -12.78 -0.98 1.94
N LYS A 12 -13.66 -1.98 2.09
CA LYS A 12 -13.90 -2.64 3.39
C LYS A 12 -12.64 -3.26 3.95
N ILE A 13 -11.83 -3.93 3.12
CA ILE A 13 -10.54 -4.50 3.54
C ILE A 13 -9.60 -3.40 4.04
N ILE A 14 -9.43 -2.32 3.26
CA ILE A 14 -8.58 -1.19 3.68
C ILE A 14 -9.08 -0.57 4.99
N ASP A 15 -10.37 -0.27 5.10
CA ASP A 15 -10.94 0.33 6.31
C ASP A 15 -10.81 -0.57 7.54
N THR A 16 -10.80 -1.90 7.36
CA THR A 16 -10.63 -2.88 8.44
C THR A 16 -9.19 -2.96 8.93
N TYR A 17 -8.20 -2.93 8.02
CA TYR A 17 -6.80 -3.23 8.35
C TYR A 17 -5.84 -2.04 8.29
N LYS A 18 -6.28 -0.85 7.83
CA LYS A 18 -5.39 0.31 7.66
C LYS A 18 -4.62 0.67 8.94
N ASP A 19 -5.26 0.50 10.11
CA ASP A 19 -4.70 0.85 11.41
C ASP A 19 -3.82 -0.27 11.99
N ASP A 20 -3.86 -1.48 11.41
CA ASP A 20 -2.97 -2.61 11.73
C ASP A 20 -1.65 -2.55 10.94
N THR A 21 -1.48 -1.53 10.10
CA THR A 21 -0.30 -1.35 9.24
C THR A 21 0.29 0.04 9.38
N ALA A 22 1.61 0.15 9.24
CA ALA A 22 2.33 1.42 9.25
C ALA A 22 2.15 2.27 7.96
N TYR A 23 1.25 1.86 7.05
CA TYR A 23 1.12 2.49 5.74
C TYR A 23 0.35 3.81 5.78
N PHE A 24 -0.55 3.99 6.74
CA PHE A 24 -1.51 5.11 6.78
C PHE A 24 -1.26 6.12 7.92
N ASP A 25 -0.42 5.78 8.89
CA ASP A 25 -0.16 6.60 10.09
C ASP A 25 0.99 7.60 9.92
N GLY A 26 1.79 7.47 8.85
CA GLY A 26 2.95 8.33 8.58
C GLY A 26 4.22 7.97 9.37
N SER A 27 4.24 6.81 10.04
CA SER A 27 5.43 6.32 10.73
C SER A 27 6.50 5.84 9.74
N MET A 28 6.08 5.23 8.62
CA MET A 28 6.97 4.67 7.59
C MET A 28 7.36 5.70 6.51
N SER A 29 8.61 5.67 6.08
CA SER A 29 9.14 6.48 4.97
C SER A 29 9.12 5.75 3.62
N LYS A 30 9.23 6.51 2.53
CA LYS A 30 9.29 5.97 1.16
C LYS A 30 10.51 5.06 0.93
N PRO A 31 11.73 5.39 1.41
CA PRO A 31 12.86 4.47 1.30
C PRO A 31 12.62 3.17 2.05
N GLU A 32 12.04 3.21 3.26
CA GLU A 32 11.79 2.01 4.07
C GLU A 32 10.83 1.03 3.40
N ILE A 33 9.67 1.51 2.89
CA ILE A 33 8.72 0.64 2.18
C ILE A 33 9.34 0.10 0.89
N TYR A 34 10.13 0.90 0.20
CA TYR A 34 10.82 0.48 -1.03
C TYR A 34 11.81 -0.63 -0.76
N GLU A 35 12.67 -0.47 0.25
CA GLU A 35 13.66 -1.49 0.62
C GLU A 35 12.99 -2.76 1.16
N MET A 36 11.91 -2.62 1.92
CA MET A 36 11.11 -3.75 2.39
C MET A 36 10.59 -4.57 1.20
N LEU A 37 9.96 -3.93 0.23
CA LEU A 37 9.41 -4.60 -0.95
C LEU A 37 10.51 -5.19 -1.84
N ARG A 38 11.52 -4.39 -2.18
CA ARG A 38 12.58 -4.77 -3.13
C ARG A 38 13.51 -5.84 -2.57
N TYR A 39 13.96 -5.69 -1.33
CA TYR A 39 15.07 -6.46 -0.79
C TYR A 39 14.64 -7.49 0.27
N ARG A 40 13.62 -7.21 1.08
CA ARG A 40 13.10 -8.19 2.05
C ARG A 40 12.09 -9.14 1.40
N MET A 41 11.13 -8.59 0.65
CA MET A 41 10.09 -9.37 -0.05
C MET A 41 10.50 -9.85 -1.45
N LYS A 42 11.66 -9.40 -1.95
CA LYS A 42 12.25 -9.81 -3.24
C LYS A 42 11.42 -9.47 -4.48
N PHE A 43 10.52 -8.48 -4.39
CA PHE A 43 9.83 -7.97 -5.59
C PHE A 43 10.81 -7.31 -6.55
N GLY A 44 10.46 -7.32 -7.84
CA GLY A 44 11.16 -6.57 -8.87
C GLY A 44 11.00 -5.06 -8.72
N GLU A 45 11.81 -4.31 -9.45
CA GLU A 45 11.77 -2.84 -9.50
C GLU A 45 10.37 -2.32 -9.87
N ALA A 46 9.81 -2.86 -10.95
CA ALA A 46 8.52 -2.44 -11.48
C ALA A 46 7.38 -2.77 -10.50
N GLU A 47 7.36 -3.99 -9.97
CA GLU A 47 6.36 -4.44 -9.00
C GLU A 47 6.38 -3.57 -7.74
N THR A 48 7.58 -3.31 -7.20
CA THR A 48 7.76 -2.45 -6.02
C THR A 48 7.15 -1.06 -6.25
N LYS A 49 7.43 -0.44 -7.40
CA LYS A 49 6.89 0.89 -7.74
C LYS A 49 5.38 0.86 -7.92
N VAL A 50 4.82 -0.16 -8.57
CA VAL A 50 3.38 -0.30 -8.78
C VAL A 50 2.65 -0.50 -7.44
N ILE A 51 3.18 -1.33 -6.54
CA ILE A 51 2.61 -1.55 -5.20
C ILE A 51 2.60 -0.23 -4.41
N ILE A 52 3.72 0.49 -4.36
CA ILE A 52 3.79 1.78 -3.65
C ILE A 52 2.81 2.79 -4.26
N ALA A 53 2.71 2.86 -5.58
CA ALA A 53 1.74 3.74 -6.25
C ALA A 53 0.29 3.37 -5.92
N ALA A 54 -0.05 2.09 -5.90
CA ALA A 54 -1.37 1.60 -5.51
C ALA A 54 -1.72 1.95 -4.06
N LEU A 55 -0.75 1.81 -3.13
CA LEU A 55 -0.91 2.20 -1.74
C LEU A 55 -1.13 3.72 -1.58
N ASN A 56 -0.38 4.54 -2.33
CA ASN A 56 -0.58 5.99 -2.33
C ASN A 56 -1.98 6.36 -2.87
N LEU A 57 -2.45 5.72 -3.94
CA LEU A 57 -3.82 5.91 -4.45
C LEU A 57 -4.89 5.46 -3.46
N ALA A 58 -4.59 4.50 -2.59
CA ALA A 58 -5.44 4.06 -1.50
C ALA A 58 -5.41 5.00 -0.28
N GLY A 59 -4.49 5.98 -0.23
CA GLY A 59 -4.39 6.98 0.82
C GLY A 59 -3.25 6.76 1.83
N ALA A 60 -2.27 5.90 1.51
CA ALA A 60 -1.06 5.74 2.34
C ALA A 60 -0.30 7.06 2.51
N LYS A 61 0.39 7.23 3.64
CA LYS A 61 1.04 8.49 4.05
C LYS A 61 2.55 8.35 4.28
N PHE A 62 3.27 7.73 3.34
CA PHE A 62 4.71 7.55 3.49
C PHE A 62 5.46 8.88 3.58
N ARG A 63 6.33 9.03 4.59
CA ARG A 63 7.24 10.18 4.72
C ARG A 63 8.20 10.23 3.54
N ILE A 64 8.52 11.44 3.09
CA ILE A 64 9.49 11.67 2.01
C ILE A 64 10.91 11.54 2.56
#